data_AF-A0A1Q7VFN8-F1
#
_entry.id   AF-A0A1Q7VFN8-F1
#
_cell.length_a   1.000
_cell.length_b   1.000
_cell.length_c   1.000
_cell.angle_alpha   90.00
_cell.angle_beta   90.00
_cell.angle_gamma   90.00
#
_symmetry.space_group_name_H-M   'P 1'
#
loop_
_entity.id
_entity.type
_entity.pdbx_description
1 polymer ?
#
loop_
_entity_poly.entity_id
_entity_poly.type
_entity_poly.pdbx_seq_one_letter_code
_entity_poly.pdbx_strand_id
1 'polypeptide(L)' 'MQYPTGYRHLNSLLQEPETRATFLAQGYDPAGGSPEDFHRVLGGEVATWSRVIRAVDIRFE' A
#
# COMPACT_ATOMS: atom_id res chain seq x y z
N MET A 1 -18.23 4.08 -5.02
CA MET A 1 -17.65 3.05 -5.92
C MET A 1 -17.75 1.73 -5.18
N GLN A 2 -18.28 0.67 -5.78
CA GLN A 2 -18.39 -0.64 -5.12
C GLN A 2 -17.18 -1.47 -5.55
N TYR A 3 -16.25 -1.73 -4.64
CA TYR A 3 -15.03 -2.48 -4.96
C TYR A 3 -15.31 -4.00 -4.98
N PRO A 4 -14.73 -4.76 -5.92
CA PRO A 4 -14.84 -6.20 -5.94
C PRO A 4 -14.31 -6.81 -4.65
N THR A 5 -14.89 -7.92 -4.20
CA THR A 5 -14.57 -8.56 -2.90
C THR A 5 -13.27 -9.38 -2.89
N GLY A 6 -12.53 -9.42 -4.01
CA GLY A 6 -11.31 -10.21 -4.19
C GLY A 6 -10.20 -9.88 -3.19
N TYR A 7 -10.18 -8.66 -2.64
CA TYR A 7 -9.20 -8.27 -1.61
C TYR A 7 -9.27 -9.15 -0.35
N ARG A 8 -10.43 -9.73 -0.02
CA ARG A 8 -10.56 -10.61 1.14
C ARG A 8 -9.77 -11.91 0.97
N HIS A 9 -9.81 -12.49 -0.23
CA HIS A 9 -9.03 -13.68 -0.54
C HIS A 9 -7.53 -13.38 -0.63
N LEU A 10 -7.15 -12.24 -1.23
CA LEU A 10 -5.77 -11.79 -1.20
C LEU A 10 -5.25 -11.65 0.24
N ASN A 11 -6.04 -11.00 1.11
CA ASN A 11 -5.68 -10.81 2.51
C ASN A 11 -5.52 -12.16 3.25
N SER A 12 -6.32 -13.18 2.94
CA SER A 12 -6.13 -14.50 3.55
C SER A 12 -4.82 -15.14 3.13
N LEU A 13 -4.44 -15.03 1.85
CA LEU A 13 -3.16 -15.57 1.35
C LEU A 13 -1.96 -14.88 2.02
N LEU A 14 -2.04 -13.56 2.25
CA LEU A 14 -0.99 -12.82 2.96
C LEU A 14 -0.77 -13.27 4.41
N GLN A 15 -1.74 -13.94 5.04
CA GLN A 15 -1.62 -14.49 6.39
C GLN A 15 -1.10 -15.92 6.42
N GLU A 16 -0.98 -16.59 5.26
CA GLU A 16 -0.41 -17.94 5.21
C GLU A 16 1.06 -17.91 5.66
N PRO A 17 1.50 -18.86 6.51
CA PRO A 17 2.85 -18.82 7.07
C PRO A 17 3.96 -18.73 6.03
N GLU A 18 3.87 -19.51 4.96
CA GLU A 18 4.86 -19.54 3.88
C GLU A 18 4.87 -18.24 3.07
N THR A 19 3.69 -17.71 2.75
CA THR A 19 3.53 -16.43 2.06
C THR A 19 4.12 -15.29 2.90
N ARG A 20 3.78 -15.23 4.18
CA ARG A 20 4.30 -14.21 5.09
C ARG A 20 5.81 -14.32 5.27
N ALA A 21 6.34 -15.53 5.43
CA ALA A 21 7.78 -15.77 5.54
C ALA A 21 8.53 -15.31 4.28
N THR A 22 7.95 -15.50 3.09
CA THR A 22 8.52 -15.06 1.82
C THR A 22 8.64 -13.54 1.72
N PHE A 23 7.62 -12.79 2.17
CA PHE A 23 7.68 -11.33 2.22
C PHE A 23 8.68 -10.83 3.27
N LEU A 24 8.67 -11.42 4.46
CA LEU A 24 9.58 -11.04 5.55
C LEU A 24 11.04 -11.28 5.18
N ALA A 25 11.35 -12.38 4.49
CA ALA A 25 12.70 -12.67 3.99
C ALA A 25 13.23 -11.60 3.01
N GLN A 26 12.34 -10.83 2.37
CA GLN A 26 12.65 -9.73 1.46
C GLN A 26 12.61 -8.36 2.17
N GLY A 27 12.34 -8.32 3.47
CA GLY A 27 12.22 -7.09 4.26
C GLY A 27 10.85 -6.40 4.15
N TYR A 28 9.82 -7.08 3.65
CA TYR A 28 8.45 -6.57 3.60
C TYR A 28 7.60 -7.16 4.72
N ASP A 29 6.81 -6.32 5.40
CA ASP A 29 5.71 -6.77 6.27
C ASP A 29 4.36 -6.48 5.58
N PRO A 30 3.68 -7.51 5.06
CA PRO A 30 2.46 -7.32 4.28
C PRO A 30 1.29 -6.90 5.18
N ALA A 31 0.84 -5.64 5.02
CA ALA A 31 -0.25 -5.07 5.81
C ALA A 31 -1.64 -5.66 5.48
N GLY A 32 -1.90 -5.99 4.20
CA GLY A 32 -3.24 -6.30 3.71
C GLY A 32 -4.18 -5.08 3.79
N GLY A 33 -5.49 -5.32 3.89
CA GLY A 33 -6.49 -4.27 4.15
C GLY A 33 -7.62 -4.22 3.13
N SER A 34 -8.50 -3.23 3.29
CA SER A 34 -9.58 -2.97 2.33
C SER A 34 -9.13 -2.04 1.19
N PRO A 35 -9.84 -2.01 0.06
CA PRO A 35 -9.62 -1.00 -0.99
C PRO A 35 -9.71 0.44 -0.46
N GLU A 36 -10.59 0.69 0.51
CA GLU A 36 -10.73 1.97 1.20
C GLU A 36 -9.50 2.32 2.03
N ASP A 37 -8.85 1.33 2.65
CA ASP A 37 -7.59 1.54 3.36
C ASP A 37 -6.47 1.91 2.39
N PHE A 38 -6.38 1.23 1.26
CA PHE A 38 -5.40 1.56 0.22
C PHE A 38 -5.64 2.95 -0.38
N HIS A 39 -6.91 3.31 -0.63
CA HIS A 39 -7.27 4.66 -1.09
C HIS A 39 -6.80 5.74 -0.10
N ARG A 40 -7.01 5.51 1.20
CA ARG A 40 -6.60 6.44 2.25
C ARG A 40 -5.08 6.62 2.30
N VAL A 41 -4.33 5.52 2.20
CA VAL A 41 -2.86 5.55 2.15
C VAL A 41 -2.39 6.36 0.95
N LEU A 42 -2.86 6.03 -0.26
CA LEU A 42 -2.45 6.75 -1.48
C LEU A 42 -2.79 8.25 -1.41
N GLY A 43 -3.97 8.61 -0.90
CA GLY A 43 -4.34 10.02 -0.71
C GLY A 43 -3.39 10.75 0.24
N GLY A 44 -2.99 10.10 1.35
CA GLY A 44 -2.02 10.64 2.30
C GLY A 44 -0.61 10.79 1.73
N GLU A 45 -0.14 9.79 0.99
CA GLU A 45 1.17 9.82 0.32
C GLU A 45 1.21 10.93 -0.73
N VAL A 46 0.21 11.03 -1.60
CA VAL A 46 0.13 12.09 -2.62
C VAL A 46 0.17 13.47 -1.97
N ALA A 47 -0.61 13.69 -0.90
CA ALA A 47 -0.62 14.98 -0.20
C ALA A 47 0.74 15.30 0.43
N THR A 48 1.38 14.31 1.05
CA THR A 48 2.68 14.47 1.72
C THR A 48 3.78 14.79 0.72
N TRP A 49 3.93 13.97 -0.33
CA TRP A 49 4.98 14.15 -1.32
C TRP A 49 4.75 15.37 -2.21
N SER A 50 3.50 15.73 -2.51
CA SER A 50 3.18 17.00 -3.20
C SER A 50 3.69 18.21 -2.42
N ARG A 51 3.58 18.18 -1.09
CA ARG A 51 4.11 19.25 -0.23
C ARG A 51 5.63 19.31 -0.28
N VAL A 52 6.30 18.16 -0.14
CA VAL A 52 7.76 18.08 -0.17
C VAL A 52 8.31 18.58 -1.51
N ILE A 53 7.80 18.06 -2.63
CA ILE A 53 8.24 18.43 -3.98
C ILE A 53 8.17 19.95 -4.18
N ARG A 54 7.07 20.58 -3.79
CA ARG A 54 6.89 22.04 -3.90
C ARG A 54 7.80 22.82 -2.95
N ALA A 55 8.06 22.30 -1.75
CA ALA A 55 8.89 22.97 -0.76
C ALA A 55 10.37 23.05 -1.16
N VAL A 56 10.85 22.09 -1.96
CA VAL A 56 12.26 22.01 -2.39
C VAL A 56 12.47 22.14 -3.91
N ASP A 57 11.44 22.57 -4.65
CA ASP A 57 11.46 22.77 -6.11
C ASP A 57 12.03 21.57 -6.90
N ILE A 58 11.64 20.35 -6.51
CA ILE A 58 11.99 19.14 -7.26
C ILE A 58 11.20 19.15 -8.57
N ARG A 59 11.91 19.01 -9.70
CA ARG A 59 11.33 18.90 -11.04
C ARG A 59 11.80 17.60 -11.68
N PHE A 60 10.95 17.02 -12.54
CA PHE A 60 11.36 15.95 -13.43
C PHE A 60 12.02 16.57 -14.68
N GLU A 61 13.08 15.95 -15.19
CA GLU A 61 13.70 16.31 -16.47
C GLU A 61 12.88 15.84 -17.67
#